data_AF-A0A3S4LGP1-F1
#
_entry.id   AF-A0A3S4LGP1-F1
#
_cell.length_a   1.000
_cell.length_b   1.000
_cell.length_c   1.000
_cell.angle_alpha   90.00
_cell.angle_beta   90.00
_cell.angle_gamma   90.00
#
_symmetry.space_group_name_H-M   'P 1'
#
loop_
_entity.id
_entity.type
_entity.pdbx_description
1 polymer ?
#
loop_
_entity_poly.entity_id
_entity_poly.type
_entity_poly.pdbx_seq_one_letter_code
_entity_poly.pdbx_strand_id
1 'polypeptide(L)'
;METWLDMLHTIFPPQGVMVVGAGMGSSLWIQWLHNRGIESVTLIEGDQQQFARLQNRQANNSSWMLKQAVVAGSNHQTVFYQASHASENGLLAQKPCRACGRI
;
A
#
# COMPACT_ATOMS: atom_id res chain seq x y z
N MET A 1 16.90 6.60 10.17
CA MET A 1 16.17 7.76 10.72
C MET A 1 15.74 8.57 9.52
N GLU A 2 14.43 8.74 9.31
CA GLU A 2 13.88 9.40 8.11
C GLU A 2 13.82 10.92 8.34
N THR A 3 14.98 11.58 8.27
CA THR A 3 15.14 13.01 8.63
C THR A 3 14.13 13.94 7.95
N TRP A 4 13.74 13.62 6.72
CA TRP A 4 12.79 14.44 5.96
C TRP A 4 11.34 14.27 6.45
N LEU A 5 10.92 13.08 6.91
CA LEU A 5 9.60 12.87 7.52
C LEU A 5 9.49 13.60 8.85
N ASP A 6 10.57 13.60 9.64
CA ASP A 6 10.64 14.33 10.90
C ASP A 6 10.52 15.85 10.70
N MET A 7 11.16 16.37 9.64
CA MET A 7 11.02 17.78 9.24
C MET A 7 9.58 18.10 8.79
N LEU A 8 9.00 17.28 7.92
CA LEU A 8 7.62 17.47 7.46
C LEU A 8 6.63 17.44 8.61
N HIS A 9 6.79 16.50 9.55
CA HIS A 9 5.94 16.42 10.73
C HIS A 9 6.03 17.66 11.61
N THR A 10 7.23 18.25 11.72
CA THR A 10 7.46 19.45 12.53
C THR A 10 6.82 20.69 11.91
N ILE A 11 6.90 20.84 10.58
CA ILE A 11 6.37 22.01 9.87
C ILE A 11 4.87 21.87 9.62
N PHE A 12 4.40 20.65 9.33
CA PHE A 12 3.01 20.31 9.05
C PHE A 12 2.61 19.03 9.79
N PRO A 13 2.24 19.14 11.08
CA PRO A 13 1.78 17.99 11.86
C PRO A 13 0.51 17.40 11.22
N PRO A 14 0.55 16.15 10.74
CA PRO A 14 -0.61 15.52 10.12
C PRO A 14 -1.66 15.20 11.18
N GLN A 15 -2.90 15.60 10.91
CA GLN A 15 -4.07 15.19 11.72
C GLN A 15 -4.54 13.77 11.38
N GLY A 16 -4.11 13.25 10.23
CA GLY A 16 -4.32 11.88 9.82
C GLY A 16 -3.44 11.52 8.63
N VAL A 17 -3.15 10.24 8.48
CA VAL A 17 -2.28 9.72 7.42
C VAL A 17 -2.97 8.56 6.70
N MET A 18 -2.96 8.60 5.37
CA MET A 18 -3.40 7.48 4.54
C MET A 18 -2.20 6.91 3.78
N VAL A 19 -1.93 5.63 3.96
CA VAL A 19 -0.86 4.92 3.24
C VAL A 19 -1.53 3.98 2.24
N VAL A 20 -1.33 4.26 0.95
CA VAL A 20 -1.82 3.42 -0.16
C VAL A 20 -0.70 2.50 -0.63
N GLY A 21 -1.00 1.21 -0.78
CA GLY A 21 0.03 0.19 -1.03
C GLY A 21 0.82 -0.11 0.24
N ALA A 22 0.11 -0.36 1.34
CA ALA A 22 0.72 -0.64 2.64
C ALA A 22 1.52 -1.96 2.68
N GLY A 23 1.34 -2.83 1.68
CA GLY A 23 1.92 -4.16 1.60
C GLY A 23 1.56 -4.97 2.84
N MET A 24 2.52 -5.76 3.34
CA MET A 24 2.38 -6.49 4.60
C MET A 24 2.62 -5.63 5.86
N GLY A 25 2.69 -4.30 5.74
CA GLY A 25 2.82 -3.40 6.89
C GLY A 25 4.21 -3.31 7.53
N SER A 26 5.28 -3.70 6.82
CA SER A 26 6.66 -3.66 7.32
C SER A 26 7.47 -2.44 6.86
N SER A 27 6.88 -1.54 6.07
CA SER A 27 7.63 -0.40 5.52
C SER A 27 8.16 0.51 6.63
N LEU A 28 9.28 1.19 6.34
CA LEU A 28 9.87 2.17 7.26
C LEU A 28 8.89 3.29 7.61
N TRP A 29 7.97 3.62 6.69
CA TRP A 29 6.93 4.63 6.90
C TRP A 29 5.93 4.20 7.97
N ILE A 30 5.49 2.94 7.93
CA ILE A 30 4.56 2.39 8.92
C ILE A 30 5.24 2.29 10.29
N GLN A 31 6.51 1.90 10.34
CA GLN A 31 7.29 1.92 11.59
C GLN A 31 7.46 3.34 12.14
N TRP A 32 7.70 4.32 11.26
CA TRP A 32 7.80 5.73 11.67
C TRP A 32 6.49 6.24 12.27
N LEU A 33 5.33 5.91 11.68
CA LEU A 33 4.01 6.26 12.23
C LEU A 33 3.78 5.66 13.63
N HIS A 34 4.18 4.40 13.83
CA HIS A 34 4.15 3.74 15.15
C HIS A 34 5.02 4.46 16.17
N ASN A 35 6.28 4.73 15.81
CA ASN A 35 7.25 5.38 16.70
C ASN A 35 6.82 6.80 17.10
N ARG A 36 6.02 7.47 16.26
CA ARG A 36 5.47 8.81 16.52
C ARG A 36 4.12 8.79 17.22
N GLY A 37 3.51 7.63 17.43
CA GLY A 37 2.20 7.51 18.06
C GLY A 37 1.08 8.19 17.28
N ILE A 38 1.15 8.19 15.94
CA ILE A 38 0.08 8.76 15.12
C ILE A 38 -1.13 7.82 15.19
N GLU A 39 -2.24 8.29 15.77
CA GLU A 39 -3.43 7.45 15.98
C GLU A 39 -4.34 7.38 14.75
N SER A 40 -4.51 8.50 14.05
CA SER A 40 -5.39 8.61 12.87
C SER A 40 -4.67 8.12 11.61
N VAL A 41 -4.60 6.80 11.43
CA VAL A 41 -3.94 6.18 10.27
C VAL A 41 -4.90 5.25 9.53
N THR A 42 -4.92 5.37 8.20
CA THR A 42 -5.60 4.42 7.30
C THR A 42 -4.57 3.73 6.42
N LEU A 43 -4.48 2.40 6.51
CA LEU A 43 -3.64 1.59 5.64
C LEU A 43 -4.51 0.91 4.59
N ILE A 44 -4.16 1.10 3.32
CA ILE A 44 -4.87 0.54 2.18
C ILE A 44 -3.95 -0.43 1.44
N GLU A 45 -4.39 -1.67 1.26
CA GLU A 45 -3.70 -2.68 0.45
C GLU A 45 -4.69 -3.36 -0.50
N GLY A 46 -4.30 -3.53 -1.77
CA GLY A 46 -5.14 -4.14 -2.79
C GLY A 46 -5.01 -5.66 -2.84
N ASP A 47 -3.80 -6.18 -2.61
CA ASP A 47 -3.50 -7.60 -2.64
C ASP A 47 -4.01 -8.31 -1.38
N GLN A 48 -4.82 -9.36 -1.57
CA GLN A 48 -5.46 -10.08 -0.47
C GLN A 48 -4.46 -10.78 0.46
N GLN A 49 -3.37 -11.36 -0.09
CA GLN A 49 -2.39 -12.10 0.72
C GLN A 49 -1.57 -11.15 1.58
N GLN A 50 -1.16 -10.01 1.00
CA GLN A 50 -0.44 -8.96 1.72
C GLN A 50 -1.35 -8.28 2.74
N PHE A 51 -2.63 -8.06 2.41
CA PHE A 51 -3.60 -7.52 3.37
C PHE A 51 -3.82 -8.44 4.57
N ALA A 52 -3.92 -9.75 4.38
CA ALA A 52 -4.03 -10.70 5.50
C ALA A 52 -2.79 -10.63 6.43
N ARG A 53 -1.59 -10.51 5.85
CA ARG A 53 -0.35 -10.30 6.62
C ARG A 53 -0.33 -8.95 7.34
N LEU A 54 -0.84 -7.91 6.69
CA LEU A 54 -0.99 -6.58 7.28
C LEU A 54 -1.91 -6.61 8.50
N GLN A 55 -3.08 -7.25 8.39
CA GLN A 55 -4.02 -7.42 9.51
C GLN A 55 -3.35 -8.12 10.70
N ASN A 56 -2.65 -9.22 10.45
CA ASN A 56 -1.93 -9.94 11.51
C ASN A 56 -0.85 -9.07 12.18
N ARG A 57 -0.10 -8.30 11.39
CA ARG A 57 0.97 -7.43 11.92
C ARG A 57 0.41 -6.25 12.72
N GLN A 58 -0.76 -5.73 12.35
CA GLN A 58 -1.38 -4.57 12.99
C GLN A 58 -2.46 -4.94 14.00
N ALA A 59 -2.61 -6.23 14.35
CA ALA A 59 -3.67 -6.72 15.23
C ALA A 59 -3.70 -6.04 16.62
N ASN A 60 -2.55 -5.56 17.10
CA ASN A 60 -2.44 -4.86 18.39
C ASN A 60 -2.71 -3.35 18.30
N ASN A 61 -2.90 -2.79 17.11
CA ASN A 61 -3.12 -1.37 16.87
C ASN A 61 -4.58 -1.10 16.54
N SER A 62 -5.40 -0.94 17.59
CA SER A 62 -6.85 -0.77 17.47
C SER A 62 -7.29 0.59 16.92
N SER A 63 -6.42 1.61 16.96
CA SER A 63 -6.71 2.95 16.46
C SER A 63 -6.62 3.06 14.93
N TRP A 64 -5.85 2.17 14.28
CA TRP A 64 -5.59 2.26 12.85
C TRP A 64 -6.68 1.55 12.05
N MET A 65 -7.12 2.19 10.95
CA MET A 65 -8.05 1.58 10.01
C MET A 65 -7.30 0.80 8.93
N LEU A 66 -7.70 -0.44 8.71
CA LEU A 66 -7.16 -1.28 7.63
C LEU A 66 -8.24 -1.48 6.56
N LYS A 67 -7.92 -1.22 5.29
CA LYS A 67 -8.85 -1.42 4.17
C LYS A 67 -8.21 -2.26 3.08
N GLN A 68 -8.91 -3.32 2.69
CA GLN A 68 -8.58 -4.03 1.45
C GLN A 68 -9.27 -3.32 0.29
N ALA A 69 -8.54 -2.48 -0.45
CA ALA A 69 -9.11 -1.72 -1.55
C ALA A 69 -8.03 -1.28 -2.55
N VAL A 70 -8.45 -1.03 -3.79
CA VAL A 70 -7.66 -0.32 -4.80
C VAL A 70 -8.12 1.12 -4.85
N VAL A 71 -7.20 2.08 -4.79
CA VAL A 71 -7.50 3.51 -4.90
C VAL A 71 -7.50 3.89 -6.38
N ALA A 72 -8.62 4.42 -6.85
CA ALA A 72 -8.82 4.84 -8.24
C ALA A 72 -9.65 6.13 -8.33
N GLY A 73 -9.56 6.85 -9.45
CA GLY A 73 -10.28 8.12 -9.67
C GLY A 73 -11.79 7.99 -9.81
N SER A 74 -12.32 6.77 -9.95
CA SER A 74 -13.75 6.49 -10.09
C SER A 74 -14.09 5.13 -9.47
N ASN A 75 -15.28 5.01 -8.88
CA ASN A 75 -15.75 3.76 -8.29
C ASN A 75 -16.34 2.82 -9.37
N HIS A 76 -15.50 1.96 -9.93
CA HIS A 76 -15.92 0.91 -10.86
C HIS A 76 -15.15 -0.39 -10.58
N GLN A 77 -15.80 -1.53 -10.83
CA GLN A 77 -15.09 -2.80 -10.87
C GLN A 77 -14.20 -2.85 -12.11
N THR A 78 -12.95 -3.25 -11.93
CA THR A 78 -12.00 -3.46 -13.02
C THR A 78 -11.20 -4.73 -12.74
N VAL A 79 -10.66 -5.34 -13.79
CA VAL A 79 -9.81 -6.53 -13.65
C VAL A 79 -8.41 -6.06 -13.26
N PHE A 80 -7.94 -6.50 -12.10
CA PHE A 80 -6.55 -6.29 -11.67
C PHE A 80 -5.67 -7.39 -12.27
N TYR A 81 -4.88 -7.05 -13.28
CA TYR A 81 -3.96 -7.97 -13.91
C TYR A 81 -2.62 -7.98 -13.16
N GLN A 82 -2.33 -9.05 -12.45
CA GLN A 82 -1.04 -9.26 -11.82
C GLN A 82 -0.04 -9.84 -12.84
N ALA A 83 0.84 -9.01 -13.37
CA ALA A 83 2.03 -9.48 -14.09
C ALA A 83 3.17 -9.64 -13.08
N SER A 84 3.54 -10.88 -12.77
CA SER A 84 4.73 -11.17 -11.97
C SER A 84 5.88 -11.52 -12.90
N HIS A 85 6.54 -10.50 -13.46
CA HIS A 85 7.84 -10.68 -14.09
C HIS A 85 8.90 -10.09 -13.15
N ALA A 86 9.93 -10.88 -12.79
CA ALA A 86 11.00 -10.45 -11.90
C ALA A 86 11.79 -9.22 -12.43
N SER A 87 11.57 -8.87 -13.70
CA SER A 87 12.21 -7.76 -14.41
C SER A 87 11.26 -6.59 -14.73
N GLU A 88 9.98 -6.61 -14.33
CA GLU A 88 9.04 -5.55 -14.69
C GLU A 88 8.94 -4.46 -13.62
N ASN A 89 9.51 -3.31 -13.95
CA ASN A 89 9.15 -2.00 -13.45
C ASN A 89 7.76 -1.63 -14.02
N GLY A 90 6.75 -1.56 -13.14
CA GLY A 90 5.31 -1.40 -13.45
C GLY A 90 4.87 -0.09 -14.12
N LEU A 91 5.71 0.49 -14.97
CA LEU A 91 5.48 1.74 -15.71
C LEU A 91 4.91 1.52 -17.12
N LEU A 92 4.77 0.26 -17.58
CA LEU A 92 4.29 -0.05 -18.93
C LEU A 92 2.91 -0.71 -18.89
N ALA A 93 1.99 -0.20 -19.71
CA ALA A 93 0.70 -0.82 -19.94
C ALA A 93 0.89 -2.25 -20.50
N GLN A 94 0.27 -3.24 -19.87
CA GLN A 94 0.31 -4.62 -20.33
C GLN A 94 -0.29 -4.72 -21.74
N LYS A 95 0.52 -5.06 -22.73
CA LYS A 95 0.01 -5.42 -24.06
C LYS A 95 -0.51 -6.86 -24.03
N PRO A 96 -1.68 -7.16 -24.60
CA PRO A 96 -2.16 -8.53 -24.69
C PRO A 96 -1.19 -9.37 -25.55
N CYS A 97 -0.76 -10.51 -25.01
CA CYS A 97 0.17 -11.42 -25.64
C CYS A 97 -0.46 -12.03 -26.91
N ARG A 98 -0.04 -11.56 -28.09
CA ARG A 98 -0.40 -12.13 -29.40
C ARG A 98 0.67 -13.14 -29.84
N ALA A 99 0.70 -14.31 -29.22
CA ALA A 99 1.45 -15.45 -29.76
C ALA A 99 0.99 -16.78 -29.12
N CYS A 100 -0.23 -17.23 -29.42
CA CYS A 100 -0.52 -18.66 -29.46
C CYS A 100 -0.30 -19.12 -30.90
N GLY A 101 0.96 -19.39 -31.24
CA GLY A 101 1.33 -20.13 -32.44
C GLY A 101 1.27 -21.62 -32.15
N ARG A 102 0.47 -22.35 -32.93
CA ARG A 102 0.44 -23.82 -32.99
C ARG A 102 1.86 -24.40 -33.09
N ILE A 103 2.16 -25.39 -32.26
CA ILE A 103 2.84 -26.63 -32.66
C ILE A 103 2.13 -27.77 -31.93
#